data_AF-A0AA35LJ86-F1
#
_entry.id   AF-A0AA35LJ86-F1
#
_cell.length_a   1.000
_cell.length_b   1.000
_cell.length_c   1.000
_cell.angle_alpha   90.00
_cell.angle_beta   90.00
_cell.angle_gamma   90.00
#
_symmetry.space_group_name_H-M   'P 1'
#
loop_
_entity.id
_entity.type
_entity.pdbx_description
1 polymer ?
#
loop_
_entity_poly.entity_id
_entity_poly.type
_entity_poly.pdbx_seq_one_letter_code
_entity_poly.pdbx_strand_id
1 'polypeptide(L)'
;MEASVELKFNLDQYVHKRYPGLVKIVRNNKREGLIRARIQGWKAATSPVVGFFDAHVEFNTGWVEPALTRIKEDRKRIILPAIDNIKYNTFEVQQYANAAHGYNWGLWCMYIIPPQDWLDKGDESAPIR
;
A
#
# COMPACT_ATOMS: atom_id res chain seq x y z
N MET A 1 8.70 -27.67 0.83
CA MET A 1 9.07 -26.49 0.01
C MET A 1 10.00 -25.64 0.87
N GLU A 2 11.30 -25.78 0.65
CA GLU A 2 12.32 -25.14 1.47
C GLU A 2 12.34 -23.63 1.20
N ALA A 3 12.36 -22.81 2.24
CA ALA A 3 12.35 -21.36 2.08
C ALA A 3 13.67 -20.89 1.44
N SER A 4 13.55 -20.18 0.30
CA SER A 4 14.66 -19.69 -0.52
C SER A 4 15.74 -18.96 0.31
N VAL A 5 17.00 -19.28 0.05
CA VAL A 5 18.17 -18.60 0.64
C VAL A 5 18.15 -17.09 0.41
N GLU A 6 17.60 -16.67 -0.74
CA GLU A 6 17.51 -15.27 -1.13
C GLU A 6 16.70 -14.43 -0.13
N LEU A 7 15.62 -14.99 0.41
CA LEU A 7 14.74 -14.28 1.36
C LEU A 7 15.18 -14.43 2.82
N LYS A 8 16.29 -15.14 3.07
CA LYS A 8 16.88 -15.34 4.39
C LYS A 8 18.12 -14.46 4.52
N PHE A 9 19.29 -15.10 4.57
CA PHE A 9 20.57 -14.47 4.83
C PHE A 9 20.91 -13.40 3.80
N ASN A 10 20.68 -13.65 2.51
CA ASN A 10 21.03 -12.70 1.44
C ASN A 10 20.23 -11.39 1.58
N LEU A 11 18.92 -11.47 1.83
CA LEU A 11 18.08 -10.29 2.07
C LEU A 11 18.51 -9.54 3.34
N ASP A 12 18.82 -10.25 4.42
CA ASP A 12 19.29 -9.63 5.66
C ASP A 12 20.59 -8.84 5.42
N GLN A 13 21.55 -9.44 4.71
CA GLN A 13 22.81 -8.77 4.33
C GLN A 13 22.58 -7.55 3.43
N TYR A 14 21.73 -7.70 2.40
CA TYR A 14 21.43 -6.61 1.47
C TYR A 14 20.81 -5.41 2.19
N VAL A 15 19.80 -5.64 3.03
CA VAL A 15 19.10 -4.60 3.79
C VAL A 15 20.04 -3.94 4.80
N HIS A 16 20.80 -4.73 5.56
CA HIS A 16 21.72 -4.19 6.57
C HIS A 16 22.80 -3.31 5.94
N LYS A 17 23.34 -3.71 4.79
CA LYS A 17 24.38 -2.95 4.08
C LYS A 17 23.85 -1.67 3.44
N ARG A 18 22.65 -1.71 2.84
CA ARG A 18 22.15 -0.60 2.01
C ARG A 18 21.25 0.38 2.76
N TYR A 19 20.52 -0.07 3.77
CA TYR A 19 19.52 0.74 4.50
C TYR A 19 19.66 0.60 6.03
N PRO A 20 20.86 0.84 6.59
CA PRO A 20 21.10 0.62 8.01
C PRO A 20 20.17 1.48 8.88
N GLY A 21 19.39 0.82 9.74
CA GLY A 21 18.42 1.47 10.65
C GLY A 21 17.13 1.96 9.98
N LEU A 22 17.10 2.12 8.66
CA LEU A 22 15.92 2.59 7.93
C LEU A 22 14.94 1.46 7.58
N VAL A 23 15.45 0.30 7.14
CA VAL A 23 14.62 -0.85 6.78
C VAL A 23 14.85 -1.99 7.78
N LYS A 24 13.74 -2.53 8.32
CA LYS A 24 13.76 -3.63 9.29
C LYS A 24 12.98 -4.83 8.74
N ILE A 25 13.58 -6.02 8.85
CA ILE A 25 12.94 -7.28 8.49
C ILE A 25 12.33 -7.90 9.76
N VAL A 26 11.04 -8.20 9.72
CA VAL A 26 10.32 -8.91 10.78
C VAL A 26 9.96 -10.30 10.27
N ARG A 27 10.45 -11.36 10.93
CA ARG A 27 10.26 -12.75 10.51
C ARG A 27 9.21 -13.45 11.38
N ASN A 28 8.25 -14.11 10.74
CA ASN A 28 7.32 -15.00 11.43
C ASN A 28 7.93 -16.41 11.55
N ASN A 29 7.72 -17.07 12.68
CA ASN A 29 8.24 -18.43 12.93
C ASN A 29 7.46 -19.51 12.16
N LYS A 30 6.30 -19.17 11.60
CA LYS A 30 5.45 -20.06 10.78
C LYS A 30 4.68 -19.24 9.74
N ARG A 31 4.02 -19.92 8.80
CA ARG A 31 3.16 -19.27 7.79
C ARG A 31 1.90 -18.72 8.45
N GLU A 32 1.85 -17.40 8.61
CA GLU A 32 0.74 -16.71 9.28
C GLU A 32 -0.37 -16.23 8.31
N GLY A 33 -0.06 -16.07 7.02
CA GLY A 33 -0.96 -15.43 6.06
C GLY A 33 -0.92 -13.90 6.12
N LEU A 34 -1.54 -13.23 5.13
CA LEU A 34 -1.42 -11.78 4.90
C LEU A 34 -1.84 -10.94 6.11
N ILE A 35 -3.02 -11.22 6.67
CA ILE A 35 -3.61 -10.42 7.76
C ILE A 35 -2.69 -10.42 8.99
N ARG A 36 -2.30 -11.61 9.47
CA ARG A 36 -1.44 -11.72 10.65
C ARG A 36 -0.04 -11.18 10.40
N ALA A 37 0.51 -11.35 9.19
CA ALA A 37 1.79 -10.74 8.82
C ALA A 37 1.73 -9.20 8.89
N ARG A 38 0.66 -8.57 8.37
CA ARG A 38 0.44 -7.11 8.48
C ARG A 38 0.35 -6.66 9.95
N ILE A 39 -0.33 -7.42 10.80
CA ILE A 39 -0.42 -7.12 12.25
C ILE A 39 0.96 -7.20 12.92
N GLN A 40 1.81 -8.18 12.60
CA GLN A 40 3.17 -8.25 13.15
C GLN A 40 4.04 -7.07 12.70
N GLY A 41 3.91 -6.65 11.43
CA GLY A 41 4.54 -5.43 10.94
C GLY A 41 4.07 -4.18 11.68
N TRP A 42 2.76 -4.04 11.89
CA TRP A 42 2.20 -2.91 12.64
C TRP A 42 2.72 -2.85 14.08
N LYS A 43 2.75 -3.98 14.81
CA LYS A 43 3.29 -4.03 16.17
C LYS A 43 4.76 -3.60 16.26
N ALA A 44 5.53 -3.78 15.19
CA ALA A 44 6.93 -3.38 15.13
C ALA A 44 7.12 -1.91 14.69
N ALA A 45 6.10 -1.28 14.10
CA ALA A 45 6.15 0.10 13.64
C ALA A 45 6.07 1.08 14.82
N THR A 46 6.81 2.18 14.71
CA THR A 46 6.91 3.21 15.77
C THR A 46 6.38 4.58 15.35
N SER A 47 6.05 4.75 14.06
CA SER A 47 5.57 6.01 13.49
C SER A 47 4.10 6.29 13.87
N PRO A 48 3.68 7.57 13.98
CA PRO A 48 2.27 7.94 14.18
C PRO A 48 1.34 7.54 13.03
N VAL A 49 1.89 7.29 11.84
CA VAL A 49 1.15 6.87 10.64
C VAL A 49 1.81 5.60 10.09
N VAL A 50 0.99 4.59 9.78
CA VAL A 50 1.42 3.32 9.22
C VAL A 50 0.75 3.12 7.86
N GLY A 51 1.55 2.90 6.82
CA GLY A 51 1.07 2.50 5.49
C GLY A 51 1.27 1.00 5.28
N PHE A 52 0.34 0.36 4.58
CA PHE A 52 0.46 -1.04 4.16
C PHE A 52 0.62 -1.10 2.65
N PHE A 53 1.69 -1.73 2.19
CA PHE A 53 2.00 -1.89 0.79
C PHE A 53 2.32 -3.36 0.49
N ASP A 54 1.97 -3.78 -0.71
CA ASP A 54 2.35 -5.10 -1.20
C ASP A 54 3.82 -5.09 -1.65
N ALA A 55 4.46 -6.25 -1.68
CA ALA A 55 5.90 -6.36 -1.96
C ALA A 55 6.30 -6.06 -3.42
N HIS A 56 5.33 -5.71 -4.27
CA HIS A 56 5.44 -5.57 -5.72
C HIS A 56 4.66 -4.32 -6.17
N VAL A 57 4.93 -3.19 -5.52
CA VAL A 57 4.39 -1.88 -5.88
C VAL A 57 5.51 -0.90 -6.19
N GLU A 58 5.22 0.08 -7.03
CA GLU A 58 6.08 1.22 -7.30
C GLU A 58 5.32 2.50 -6.97
N PHE A 59 6.06 3.52 -6.52
CA PHE A 59 5.47 4.77 -6.06
C PHE A 59 5.78 5.90 -7.02
N ASN A 60 4.75 6.66 -7.41
CA ASN A 60 4.92 7.91 -8.14
C ASN A 60 5.58 8.98 -7.24
N THR A 61 6.26 9.94 -7.87
CA THR A 61 6.79 11.12 -7.18
C THR A 61 5.65 11.87 -6.49
N GLY A 62 5.84 12.26 -5.23
CA GLY A 62 4.85 13.06 -4.50
C GLY A 62 3.64 12.28 -3.99
N TRP A 63 3.68 10.94 -3.95
CA TRP A 63 2.54 10.11 -3.55
C TRP A 63 2.14 10.28 -2.07
N VAL A 64 3.08 10.66 -1.21
CA VAL A 64 2.91 10.55 0.26
C VAL A 64 2.36 11.82 0.88
N GLU A 65 2.71 12.99 0.34
CA GLU A 65 2.31 14.32 0.78
C GLU A 65 0.78 14.51 0.80
N PRO A 66 0.01 14.16 -0.26
CA PRO A 66 -1.44 14.28 -0.21
C PRO A 66 -2.04 13.33 0.84
N ALA A 67 -1.54 12.09 0.94
CA ALA A 67 -2.02 11.13 1.91
C ALA A 67 -1.80 11.62 3.35
N LEU A 68 -0.58 12.06 3.68
CA LEU A 68 -0.25 12.59 5.00
C LEU A 68 -0.96 13.90 5.32
N THR A 69 -1.25 14.74 4.32
CA THR A 69 -2.03 15.98 4.51
C THR A 69 -3.47 15.67 4.90
N ARG A 70 -4.14 14.78 4.15
CA ARG A 70 -5.53 14.38 4.47
C ARG A 70 -5.64 13.65 5.79
N ILE A 71 -4.63 12.86 6.11
CA ILE A 71 -4.40 12.32 7.43
C ILE A 71 -4.32 13.52 8.38
N LYS A 72 -3.33 14.42 8.32
CA LYS A 72 -3.13 15.54 9.25
C LYS A 72 -4.41 16.31 9.59
N GLU A 73 -5.25 16.61 8.61
CA GLU A 73 -6.54 17.29 8.76
C GLU A 73 -7.53 16.54 9.69
N ASP A 74 -7.57 15.21 9.65
CA ASP A 74 -8.45 14.38 10.47
C ASP A 74 -7.81 13.03 10.81
N ARG A 75 -7.58 12.82 12.12
CA ARG A 75 -6.94 11.60 12.65
C ARG A 75 -7.77 10.33 12.54
N LYS A 76 -9.04 10.42 12.18
CA LYS A 76 -9.93 9.27 11.98
C LYS A 76 -9.98 8.79 10.53
N ARG A 77 -9.35 9.49 9.59
CA ARG A 77 -9.34 9.09 8.17
C ARG A 77 -8.36 7.96 7.89
N ILE A 78 -8.82 7.01 7.09
CA ILE A 78 -8.01 5.99 6.43
C ILE A 78 -7.92 6.39 4.96
N ILE A 79 -6.70 6.47 4.44
CA ILE A 79 -6.46 6.89 3.06
C ILE A 79 -6.04 5.69 2.23
N LEU A 80 -6.71 5.50 1.11
CA LEU A 80 -6.32 4.59 0.05
C LEU A 80 -5.89 5.44 -1.15
N PRO A 81 -4.60 5.39 -1.57
CA PRO A 81 -4.18 6.08 -2.79
C PRO A 81 -4.81 5.43 -4.03
N ALA A 82 -4.84 6.16 -5.14
CA ALA A 82 -5.12 5.55 -6.44
C ALA A 82 -4.10 4.44 -6.74
N ILE A 83 -4.57 3.35 -7.34
CA ILE A 83 -3.77 2.16 -7.62
C ILE A 83 -3.80 1.93 -9.13
N ASP A 84 -2.68 2.23 -9.78
CA ASP A 84 -2.45 1.91 -11.19
C ASP A 84 -2.01 0.45 -11.35
N ASN A 85 -2.24 -0.09 -12.54
CA ASN A 85 -1.83 -1.46 -12.85
C ASN A 85 -0.42 -1.47 -13.46
N ILE A 86 0.45 -2.34 -12.97
CA ILE A 86 1.73 -2.68 -13.61
C ILE A 86 1.55 -4.02 -14.31
N LYS A 87 1.63 -4.04 -15.64
CA LYS A 87 1.44 -5.29 -16.40
C LYS A 87 2.50 -6.33 -16.02
N TYR A 88 2.07 -7.51 -15.58
CA TYR A 88 2.98 -8.55 -15.07
C TYR A 88 4.02 -9.06 -16.07
N ASN A 89 3.76 -8.91 -17.38
CA ASN A 89 4.59 -9.44 -18.46
C ASN A 89 5.48 -8.39 -19.13
N THR A 90 5.06 -7.12 -19.18
CA THR A 90 5.81 -6.04 -19.83
C THR A 90 6.32 -4.98 -18.85
N PHE A 91 5.86 -4.99 -17.60
CA PHE A 91 6.12 -3.95 -16.59
C PHE A 91 5.64 -2.54 -17.00
N GLU A 92 4.84 -2.43 -18.04
CA GLU A 92 4.22 -1.16 -18.42
C GLU A 92 3.18 -0.74 -17.38
N VAL A 93 3.23 0.54 -17.01
CA VAL A 93 2.22 1.17 -16.17
C VAL A 93 0.99 1.49 -17.02
N GLN A 94 -0.15 0.97 -16.60
CA GLN A 94 -1.47 1.30 -17.12
C GLN A 94 -2.20 2.13 -16.07
N GLN A 95 -2.31 3.43 -16.33
CA GLN A 95 -3.03 4.35 -15.46
C GLN A 95 -4.53 4.04 -15.46
N TYR A 96 -5.12 4.01 -14.28
CA TYR A 96 -6.55 3.80 -14.10
C TYR A 96 -7.25 5.13 -13.81
N ALA A 97 -8.50 5.23 -14.25
CA ALA A 97 -9.34 6.36 -13.87
C ALA A 97 -9.63 6.30 -12.36
N ASN A 98 -9.77 7.47 -11.74
CA ASN A 98 -10.12 7.57 -10.34
C ASN A 98 -11.45 6.86 -10.06
N ALA A 99 -11.44 5.95 -9.09
CA ALA A 99 -12.59 5.14 -8.72
C ALA A 99 -12.70 5.01 -7.20
N ALA A 100 -13.93 4.97 -6.70
CA ALA A 100 -14.15 4.51 -5.34
C ALA A 100 -14.01 3.00 -5.26
N HIS A 101 -13.80 2.48 -4.05
CA HIS A 101 -13.88 1.06 -3.79
C HIS A 101 -15.24 0.73 -3.20
N GLY A 102 -15.85 -0.36 -3.67
CA GLY A 102 -17.12 -0.88 -3.17
C GLY A 102 -17.14 -2.40 -3.16
N TYR A 103 -18.28 -2.96 -2.75
CA TYR A 103 -18.51 -4.39 -2.77
C TYR A 103 -19.82 -4.71 -3.48
N ASN A 104 -19.83 -5.80 -4.25
CA ASN A 104 -21.08 -6.38 -4.71
C ASN A 104 -21.67 -7.31 -3.64
N TRP A 105 -22.86 -7.86 -3.89
CA TRP A 105 -23.54 -8.79 -2.94
C TRP A 105 -22.81 -10.12 -2.71
N GLY A 106 -21.86 -10.46 -3.57
CA GLY A 106 -20.94 -11.59 -3.35
C GLY A 106 -19.73 -11.23 -2.48
N LEU A 107 -19.66 -10.00 -1.96
CA LEU A 107 -18.56 -9.45 -1.18
C LEU A 107 -17.24 -9.34 -1.97
N TRP A 108 -17.31 -9.28 -3.30
CA TRP A 108 -16.16 -9.01 -4.15
C TRP A 108 -15.87 -7.51 -4.15
N CYS A 109 -14.59 -7.15 -3.93
CA CYS A 109 -14.14 -5.78 -4.05
C CYS A 109 -14.20 -5.33 -5.51
N MET A 110 -14.76 -4.15 -5.76
CA MET A 110 -14.97 -3.59 -7.08
C MET A 110 -14.51 -2.12 -7.12
N TYR A 111 -14.11 -1.66 -8.30
CA TYR A 111 -14.01 -0.25 -8.60
C TYR A 111 -15.40 0.28 -8.99
N ILE A 112 -15.86 1.33 -8.32
CA ILE A 112 -17.13 1.99 -8.61
C ILE A 112 -16.87 3.42 -9.08
N ILE A 113 -17.68 3.86 -10.05
CA ILE A 113 -17.61 5.22 -10.58
C ILE A 113 -18.04 6.18 -9.46
N PRO A 114 -17.21 7.20 -9.12
CA PRO A 114 -17.58 8.19 -8.13
C PRO A 114 -18.82 8.99 -8.58
N PRO A 115 -19.63 9.52 -7.64
CA PRO A 115 -20.67 10.50 -7.95
C PRO A 115 -20.12 11.67 -8.78
N GLN A 116 -20.89 12.13 -9.77
CA GLN A 116 -20.46 13.17 -10.71
C GLN A 116 -20.10 14.48 -9.99
N ASP A 117 -20.84 14.84 -8.93
CA ASP A 117 -20.59 16.05 -8.13
C ASP A 117 -19.22 16.04 -7.43
N TRP A 118 -18.56 14.88 -7.31
CA TRP A 118 -17.21 14.80 -6.77
C TRP A 118 -16.16 15.01 -7.85
N LEU A 119 -16.42 14.49 -9.05
CA LEU A 119 -15.59 14.74 -10.22
C LEU A 119 -15.60 16.24 -10.57
N ASP A 120 -16.76 16.88 -10.45
CA ASP A 120 -16.96 18.29 -10.78
C ASP A 120 -16.22 19.26 -9.83
N LYS A 121 -15.75 18.80 -8.65
CA LYS A 121 -15.01 19.64 -7.69
C LYS A 121 -13.60 20.00 -8.13
N GLY A 122 -13.03 19.32 -9.13
CA GLY A 122 -11.74 19.65 -9.75
C GLY A 122 -10.48 19.45 -8.90
N ASP A 123 -10.60 19.06 -7.62
CA ASP A 123 -9.46 18.66 -6.79
C ASP A 123 -9.24 17.14 -6.92
N GLU A 124 -8.33 16.75 -7.81
CA GLU A 124 -7.97 15.34 -8.05
C GLU A 124 -7.34 14.66 -6.83
N SER A 125 -6.85 15.43 -5.85
CA SER A 125 -6.28 14.90 -4.59
C SER A 125 -7.33 14.73 -3.50
N ALA A 126 -8.57 15.17 -3.73
CA ALA A 126 -9.63 15.05 -2.75
C ALA A 126 -10.03 13.57 -2.60
N PRO A 127 -10.16 13.06 -1.35
CA PRO A 127 -10.69 11.73 -1.15
C PRO A 127 -12.10 11.62 -1.71
N ILE A 128 -12.32 10.59 -2.51
CA ILE A 128 -13.64 10.07 -2.86
C ILE A 128 -14.28 9.63 -1.53
N ARG A 129 -15.42 10.22 -1.17
CA ARG A 129 -16.09 10.04 0.13
C ARG A 129 -17.11 8.90 0.15
#